data_AF-A0A819DID2-F1
#
_entry.id   AF-A0A819DID2-F1
#
_cell.length_a   1.000
_cell.length_b   1.000
_cell.length_c   1.000
_cell.angle_alpha   90.00
_cell.angle_beta   90.00
_cell.angle_gamma   90.00
#
_symmetry.space_group_name_H-M   'P 1'
#
loop_
_entity.id
_entity.type
_entity.pdbx_description
1 polymer ?
#
loop_
_entity_poly.entity_id
_entity_poly.type
_entity_poly.pdbx_seq_one_letter_code
_entity_poly.pdbx_strand_id
1 'polypeptide(L)'
;MNLEFSVKETVIRHSGVIDEIQYEFEEITTENVSFGITTKKEKRSRTYDLHITRTRYNQLTQHIPNALSFDDFILVLRPFMMGFYHHNELERAFQILDRNSSGSIDTNELAKFVPIINEYATINTLKNHIRKLNVNIDGYLNYNEFRSLILRGIGRELLCTHA
;
A
#
# COMPACT_ATOMS: atom_id res chain seq x y z
N MET A 1 -7.60 -18.59 -14.10
CA MET A 1 -6.86 -17.32 -14.20
C MET A 1 -5.70 -17.43 -13.23
N ASN A 2 -4.47 -17.41 -13.76
CA ASN A 2 -3.26 -17.36 -12.93
C ASN A 2 -2.83 -15.91 -12.81
N LEU A 3 -2.46 -15.50 -11.61
CA LEU A 3 -2.09 -14.13 -11.30
C LEU A 3 -0.70 -14.15 -10.67
N GLU A 4 0.25 -13.51 -11.34
CA GLU A 4 1.63 -13.35 -10.88
C GLU A 4 1.90 -11.86 -10.67
N PHE A 5 2.68 -11.53 -9.65
CA PHE A 5 3.07 -10.16 -9.36
C PHE A 5 4.57 -10.06 -9.19
N SER A 6 5.17 -8.99 -9.71
CA SER A 6 6.52 -8.56 -9.35
C SER A 6 6.47 -7.13 -8.80
N VAL A 7 7.33 -6.85 -7.83
CA VAL A 7 7.52 -5.50 -7.27
C VAL A 7 9.01 -5.25 -7.17
N LYS A 8 9.47 -4.14 -7.72
CA LYS A 8 10.85 -3.69 -7.62
C LYS A 8 10.90 -2.37 -6.86
N GLU A 9 11.61 -2.36 -5.74
CA GLU A 9 11.91 -1.14 -4.96
C GLU A 9 13.27 -0.58 -5.40
N THR A 10 13.32 0.70 -5.71
CA THR A 10 14.56 1.46 -5.91
C THR A 10 14.65 2.54 -4.83
N VAL A 11 15.74 2.53 -4.05
CA VAL A 11 15.98 3.49 -2.96
C VAL A 11 17.19 4.34 -3.27
N ILE A 12 17.00 5.66 -3.35
CA ILE A 12 18.08 6.62 -3.54
C ILE A 12 18.38 7.29 -2.20
N ARG A 13 19.67 7.31 -1.85
CA ARG A 13 20.15 7.87 -0.59
C ARG A 13 21.12 9.00 -0.83
N HIS A 14 20.95 10.09 -0.10
CA HIS A 14 21.92 11.17 0.00
C HIS A 14 22.48 11.21 1.42
N SER A 15 23.81 11.07 1.55
CA SER A 15 24.50 11.02 2.84
C SER A 15 23.96 9.96 3.81
N GLY A 16 23.55 8.79 3.29
CA GLY A 16 23.00 7.67 4.08
C GLY A 16 21.51 7.75 4.38
N VAL A 17 20.89 8.91 4.18
CA VAL A 17 19.46 9.16 4.42
C VAL A 17 18.66 8.86 3.14
N ILE A 18 17.48 8.25 3.26
CA ILE A 18 16.60 8.00 2.12
C ILE A 18 16.09 9.35 1.61
N ASP A 19 16.38 9.67 0.35
CA ASP A 19 15.92 10.91 -0.28
C ASP A 19 14.81 10.65 -1.29
N GLU A 20 14.80 9.47 -1.90
CA GLU A 20 13.79 9.09 -2.88
C GLU A 20 13.55 7.57 -2.83
N ILE A 21 12.31 7.21 -3.08
CA ILE A 21 11.90 5.82 -3.27
C ILE A 21 11.02 5.71 -4.52
N GLN A 22 11.25 4.64 -5.27
CA GLN A 22 10.44 4.28 -6.42
C GLN A 22 10.01 2.82 -6.31
N TYR A 23 8.77 2.53 -6.66
CA TYR A 23 8.24 1.18 -6.80
C TYR A 23 7.71 1.00 -8.21
N GLU A 24 8.24 -0.01 -8.90
CA GLU A 24 7.73 -0.49 -10.18
C GLU A 24 6.98 -1.82 -9.90
N PHE A 25 5.71 -1.88 -10.25
CA PHE A 25 4.87 -3.08 -10.10
C PHE A 25 4.60 -3.69 -11.46
N GLU A 26 4.61 -5.01 -11.56
CA GLU A 26 4.11 -5.73 -12.72
C GLU A 26 3.07 -6.76 -12.28
N GLU A 27 1.83 -6.59 -12.72
CA GLU A 27 0.76 -7.59 -12.57
C GLU A 27 0.59 -8.37 -13.86
N ILE A 28 0.78 -9.68 -13.82
CA ILE A 28 0.63 -10.58 -14.94
C ILE A 28 -0.59 -11.47 -14.72
N THR A 29 -1.62 -11.31 -15.56
CA THR A 29 -2.77 -12.23 -15.61
C THR A 29 -2.64 -13.16 -16.79
N THR A 30 -2.82 -14.45 -16.56
CA THR A 30 -2.89 -15.47 -17.60
C THR A 30 -4.26 -16.15 -17.57
N GLU A 31 -5.00 -16.04 -18.66
CA GLU A 31 -6.33 -16.62 -18.81
C GLU A 31 -6.37 -17.59 -19.99
N ASN A 32 -7.10 -18.69 -19.82
CA ASN A 32 -7.42 -19.60 -20.90
C ASN A 32 -8.72 -19.10 -21.54
N VAL A 33 -8.64 -18.53 -22.73
CA VAL A 33 -9.78 -18.07 -23.50
C VAL A 33 -10.16 -19.18 -24.48
N SER A 34 -11.36 -19.73 -24.29
CA SER A 34 -11.91 -20.76 -25.17
C SER A 34 -12.62 -20.11 -26.36
N PHE A 35 -12.22 -20.46 -27.58
CA PHE A 35 -12.94 -20.14 -28.81
C PHE A 35 -13.32 -21.45 -29.51
N GLY A 36 -14.57 -21.86 -29.33
CA GLY A 36 -15.04 -23.16 -29.81
C GLY A 36 -14.29 -24.31 -29.14
N ILE A 37 -13.64 -25.16 -29.93
CA ILE A 37 -12.87 -26.34 -29.46
C ILE A 37 -11.44 -25.98 -29.04
N THR A 38 -11.00 -24.76 -29.32
CA THR A 38 -9.61 -24.32 -29.16
C THR A 38 -9.47 -23.45 -27.90
N THR A 39 -8.42 -23.67 -27.13
CA THR A 39 -8.09 -22.85 -25.95
C THR A 39 -6.81 -22.05 -26.23
N LYS A 40 -6.86 -20.73 -26.06
CA LYS A 40 -5.70 -19.83 -26.19
C LYS A 40 -5.33 -19.27 -24.81
N LYS A 41 -4.04 -19.20 -24.49
CA LYS A 41 -3.56 -18.45 -23.32
C LYS A 41 -3.39 -16.98 -23.70
N GLU A 42 -4.13 -16.10 -23.05
CA GLU A 42 -3.91 -14.65 -23.11
C GLU A 42 -3.14 -14.21 -21.86
N LYS A 43 -2.09 -13.40 -22.07
CA LYS A 43 -1.30 -12.76 -21.00
C LYS A 43 -1.60 -11.25 -21.05
N ARG A 44 -1.99 -10.65 -19.92
CA ARG A 44 -2.06 -9.19 -19.77
C ARG A 44 -1.06 -8.77 -18.70
N SER A 45 -0.35 -7.67 -18.96
CA SER A 45 0.55 -7.04 -17.98
C SER A 45 0.02 -5.64 -17.65
N ARG A 46 0.05 -5.27 -16.37
CA ARG A 46 -0.21 -3.90 -15.90
C ARG A 46 0.99 -3.43 -15.10
N THR A 47 1.48 -2.23 -15.41
CA THR A 47 2.62 -1.63 -14.72
C THR A 47 2.17 -0.42 -13.93
N TYR A 48 2.64 -0.32 -12.69
CA TYR A 48 2.40 0.84 -11.83
C TYR A 48 3.72 1.40 -11.35
N ASP A 49 3.83 2.73 -11.35
CA ASP A 49 5.00 3.41 -10.79
C ASP A 49 4.53 4.31 -9.65
N LEU A 50 5.04 4.05 -8.45
CA LEU A 50 4.95 4.99 -7.34
C LEU A 50 6.34 5.59 -7.11
N HIS A 51 6.44 6.90 -7.26
CA HIS A 51 7.67 7.64 -7.00
C HIS A 51 7.39 8.75 -5.98
N ILE A 52 8.12 8.75 -4.87
CA ILE A 52 8.07 9.83 -3.89
C ILE A 52 9.46 10.23 -3.42
N THR A 53 9.71 11.55 -3.43
CA THR A 53 10.93 12.16 -2.89
C THR A 53 10.64 12.76 -1.52
N ARG A 54 11.67 12.86 -0.67
CA ARG A 54 11.61 13.51 0.64
C ARG A 54 11.14 14.96 0.52
N THR A 55 11.64 15.68 -0.49
CA THR A 55 11.24 17.06 -0.78
C THR A 55 9.74 17.15 -1.06
N ARG A 56 9.21 16.28 -1.94
CA ARG A 56 7.78 16.27 -2.28
C ARG A 56 6.92 15.91 -1.07
N TYR A 57 7.34 14.90 -0.30
CA TYR A 57 6.66 14.50 0.93
C TYR A 57 6.56 15.66 1.92
N ASN A 58 7.68 16.32 2.22
CA ASN A 58 7.72 17.44 3.18
C ASN A 58 6.82 18.60 2.76
N GLN A 59 6.74 18.89 1.46
CA GLN A 59 5.82 19.92 0.93
C GLN A 59 4.34 19.55 1.12
N LEU A 60 3.99 18.28 1.00
CA LEU A 60 2.62 17.78 1.20
C LEU A 60 2.22 17.77 2.68
N THR A 61 3.18 17.53 3.57
CA THR A 61 2.91 17.33 5.00
C THR A 61 3.17 18.55 5.87
N GLN A 62 3.72 19.64 5.32
CA GLN A 62 4.05 20.87 6.07
C GLN A 62 2.87 21.48 6.86
N HIS A 63 1.63 21.26 6.41
CA HIS A 63 0.41 21.77 7.06
C HIS A 63 -0.31 20.71 7.90
N ILE A 64 0.16 19.46 7.88
CA ILE A 64 -0.47 18.36 8.60
C ILE A 64 0.14 18.29 10.00
N PRO A 65 -0.63 18.61 11.06
CA PRO A 65 -0.11 18.57 12.42
C PRO A 65 0.27 17.14 12.78
N ASN A 66 1.48 16.98 13.34
CA ASN A 66 2.04 15.69 13.71
C ASN A 66 2.04 14.69 12.54
N ALA A 67 2.43 15.14 11.35
CA ALA A 67 2.75 14.25 10.25
C ALA A 67 3.90 13.31 10.62
N LEU A 68 3.94 12.13 9.99
CA LEU A 68 5.07 11.21 10.13
C LEU A 68 6.35 11.86 9.58
N SER A 69 7.50 11.41 10.07
CA SER A 69 8.74 11.69 9.35
C SER A 69 8.72 10.96 8.00
N PHE A 70 9.50 11.41 7.02
CA PHE A 70 9.59 10.69 5.74
C PHE A 70 10.06 9.25 5.95
N ASP A 71 10.99 9.02 6.88
CA ASP A 71 11.52 7.69 7.18
C ASP A 71 10.44 6.77 7.78
N ASP A 72 9.62 7.26 8.71
CA ASP A 72 8.48 6.53 9.27
C ASP A 72 7.42 6.25 8.21
N PHE A 73 7.16 7.24 7.35
CA PHE A 73 6.25 7.09 6.23
C PHE A 73 6.74 5.99 5.26
N ILE A 74 8.03 5.93 4.93
CA ILE A 74 8.59 4.84 4.11
C ILE A 74 8.47 3.49 4.81
N LEU A 75 8.70 3.45 6.12
CA LEU A 75 8.55 2.22 6.91
C LEU A 75 7.12 1.69 6.85
N VAL A 76 6.13 2.57 6.87
CA VAL A 76 4.72 2.21 6.69
C VAL A 76 4.40 1.84 5.24
N LEU A 77 4.95 2.56 4.25
CA LEU A 77 4.71 2.35 2.82
C LEU A 77 5.27 1.04 2.25
N ARG A 78 6.25 0.42 2.89
CA ARG A 78 6.86 -0.83 2.42
C ARG A 78 5.94 -2.05 2.55
N PRO A 79 5.35 -2.31 3.75
CA PRO A 79 3.99 -2.88 3.90
C PRO A 79 3.05 -2.26 2.88
N PHE A 80 1.84 -2.71 2.60
CA PHE A 80 1.04 -2.17 1.48
C PHE A 80 1.65 -2.42 0.08
N MET A 81 2.85 -1.94 -0.24
CA MET A 81 3.47 -2.09 -1.56
C MET A 81 4.00 -3.51 -1.79
N MET A 82 4.93 -3.99 -0.95
CA MET A 82 5.70 -5.19 -1.30
C MET A 82 4.95 -6.51 -1.09
N GLY A 83 3.86 -6.54 -0.33
CA GLY A 83 3.14 -7.78 0.03
C GLY A 83 3.87 -8.67 1.05
N PHE A 84 5.20 -8.59 1.16
CA PHE A 84 6.04 -9.46 1.98
C PHE A 84 7.09 -8.66 2.77
N TYR A 85 7.23 -8.97 4.07
CA TYR A 85 8.08 -8.23 5.02
C TYR A 85 8.59 -9.16 6.11
N HIS A 86 9.66 -8.74 6.78
CA HIS A 86 10.00 -9.33 8.07
C HIS A 86 8.95 -8.94 9.12
N HIS A 87 8.66 -9.85 10.06
CA HIS A 87 7.68 -9.61 11.13
C HIS A 87 7.93 -8.27 11.84
N ASN A 88 9.20 -7.96 12.11
CA ASN A 88 9.62 -6.75 12.81
C ASN A 88 9.30 -5.45 12.03
N GLU A 89 9.29 -5.49 10.70
CA GLU A 89 8.97 -4.30 9.87
C GLU A 89 7.48 -4.04 9.84
N LEU A 90 6.68 -5.11 9.72
CA LEU A 90 5.22 -5.02 9.75
C LEU A 90 4.70 -4.57 11.11
N GLU A 91 5.30 -5.06 12.20
CA GLU A 91 4.98 -4.65 13.56
C GLU A 91 5.32 -3.17 13.80
N ARG A 92 6.50 -2.71 13.36
CA ARG A 92 6.86 -1.28 13.46
C ARG A 92 5.91 -0.40 12.65
N ALA A 93 5.54 -0.80 11.44
CA ALA A 93 4.59 -0.06 10.63
C ALA A 93 3.22 0.05 11.31
N PHE A 94 2.78 -1.03 11.96
CA PHE A 94 1.56 -1.03 12.76
C PHE A 94 1.66 -0.05 13.93
N GLN A 95 2.75 -0.07 14.70
CA GLN A 95 2.97 0.84 15.84
C GLN A 95 3.04 2.31 15.42
N ILE A 96 3.59 2.60 14.24
CA ILE A 96 3.63 3.97 13.70
C ILE A 96 2.23 4.46 13.30
N LEU A 97 1.38 3.57 12.80
CA LEU A 97 0.00 3.87 12.43
C LEU A 97 -0.93 3.98 13.66
N ASP A 98 -0.79 3.09 14.65
CA ASP A 98 -1.53 3.08 15.93
C ASP A 98 -0.98 4.15 16.90
N ARG A 99 -1.22 5.41 16.55
CA ARG A 99 -0.58 6.57 17.17
C ARG A 99 -1.04 6.81 18.61
N ASN A 100 -2.25 6.39 18.94
CA ASN A 100 -2.77 6.45 20.30
C ASN A 100 -2.43 5.18 21.11
N SER A 101 -1.73 4.21 20.51
CA SER A 101 -1.37 2.93 21.12
C SER A 101 -2.57 2.16 21.68
N SER A 102 -3.70 2.23 20.97
CA SER A 102 -4.94 1.55 21.36
C SER A 102 -4.90 0.05 21.09
N GLY A 103 -3.92 -0.44 20.32
CA GLY A 103 -3.81 -1.81 19.84
C GLY A 103 -4.58 -2.08 18.54
N SER A 104 -5.19 -1.04 17.94
CA SER A 104 -5.93 -1.12 16.69
C SER A 104 -5.82 0.18 15.89
N ILE A 105 -5.64 0.09 14.58
CA ILE A 105 -5.59 1.26 13.69
C ILE A 105 -7.01 1.66 13.29
N ASP A 106 -7.40 2.90 13.56
CA ASP A 106 -8.68 3.42 13.12
C ASP A 106 -8.63 4.05 11.70
N THR A 107 -9.81 4.34 11.14
CA THR A 107 -9.89 4.95 9.79
C THR A 107 -9.23 6.33 9.72
N ASN A 108 -9.25 7.12 10.79
CA ASN A 108 -8.65 8.46 10.82
C ASN A 108 -7.11 8.38 10.86
N GLU A 109 -6.56 7.38 11.55
CA GLU A 109 -5.13 7.10 11.57
C GLU A 109 -4.63 6.69 10.19
N LEU A 110 -5.34 5.78 9.52
CA LEU A 110 -4.99 5.36 8.17
C LEU A 110 -5.24 6.46 7.12
N ALA A 111 -6.26 7.30 7.30
CA ALA A 111 -6.57 8.43 6.42
C ALA A 111 -5.52 9.54 6.42
N LYS A 112 -4.61 9.59 7.41
CA LYS A 112 -3.46 10.51 7.39
C LYS A 112 -2.36 10.06 6.43
N PHE A 113 -2.32 8.76 6.12
CA PHE A 113 -1.27 8.14 5.32
C PHE A 113 -1.66 8.07 3.82
N VAL A 114 -2.89 7.63 3.54
CA VAL A 114 -3.37 7.33 2.18
C VAL A 114 -3.33 8.52 1.20
N PRO A 115 -3.77 9.74 1.55
CA PRO A 115 -3.78 10.88 0.62
C PRO A 115 -2.39 11.34 0.17
N ILE A 116 -1.35 11.01 0.93
CA ILE A 116 0.04 11.35 0.59
C ILE A 116 0.51 10.52 -0.63
N ILE A 117 -0.05 9.32 -0.80
CA ILE A 117 0.34 8.36 -1.82
C ILE A 117 -0.64 8.39 -3.00
N ASN A 118 -1.93 8.55 -2.70
CA ASN A 118 -2.98 8.63 -3.69
C ASN A 118 -3.87 9.83 -3.38
N GLU A 119 -3.63 10.95 -4.09
CA GLU A 119 -4.41 12.18 -3.93
C GLU A 119 -5.90 12.01 -4.28
N TYR A 120 -6.25 10.97 -5.05
CA TYR A 120 -7.63 10.64 -5.42
C TYR A 120 -8.31 9.69 -4.44
N ALA A 121 -7.57 9.12 -3.48
CA ALA A 121 -8.13 8.22 -2.49
C ALA A 121 -8.90 9.00 -1.42
N THR A 122 -10.23 8.97 -1.52
CA THR A 122 -11.12 9.57 -0.52
C THR A 122 -11.23 8.70 0.73
N ILE A 123 -11.63 9.31 1.86
CA ILE A 123 -11.99 8.58 3.09
C ILE A 123 -13.08 7.52 2.80
N ASN A 124 -14.00 7.79 1.87
CA ASN A 124 -15.03 6.82 1.48
C ASN A 124 -14.44 5.65 0.70
N THR A 125 -13.49 5.89 -0.20
CA THR A 125 -12.73 4.83 -0.88
C THR A 125 -12.00 3.98 0.15
N LEU A 126 -11.27 4.62 1.07
CA LEU A 126 -10.59 3.94 2.17
C LEU A 126 -11.55 3.07 3.01
N LYS A 127 -12.67 3.64 3.48
CA LYS A 127 -13.71 2.90 4.21
C LYS A 127 -14.28 1.75 3.40
N ASN A 128 -14.49 1.92 2.11
CA ASN A 128 -15.01 0.87 1.23
C ASN A 128 -13.99 -0.26 1.06
N HIS A 129 -12.71 0.05 0.87
CA HIS A 129 -11.65 -0.95 0.81
C HIS A 129 -11.51 -1.67 2.16
N ILE A 130 -11.44 -0.96 3.29
CA ILE A 130 -11.43 -1.58 4.64
C ILE A 130 -12.67 -2.47 4.83
N ARG A 131 -13.87 -2.01 4.48
CA ARG A 131 -15.12 -2.80 4.58
C ARG A 131 -15.13 -4.03 3.69
N LYS A 132 -14.60 -3.96 2.47
CA LYS A 132 -14.48 -5.12 1.57
C LYS A 132 -13.58 -6.22 2.16
N LEU A 133 -12.68 -5.85 3.07
CA LEU A 133 -11.82 -6.77 3.80
C LEU A 133 -12.45 -7.30 5.08
N ASN A 134 -13.44 -6.58 5.61
CA ASN A 134 -14.03 -6.83 6.90
C ASN A 134 -15.22 -7.79 6.83
N VAL A 135 -14.98 -8.96 7.40
CA VAL A 135 -15.97 -9.85 8.02
C VAL A 135 -16.40 -9.32 9.39
N ASN A 136 -15.79 -8.24 9.93
CA ASN A 136 -16.18 -7.62 11.21
C ASN A 136 -16.20 -6.08 11.14
N ILE A 137 -17.35 -5.49 11.46
CA ILE A 137 -17.81 -4.17 11.01
C ILE A 137 -17.65 -3.13 12.14
N ASP A 138 -16.45 -2.98 12.71
CA ASP A 138 -16.22 -2.00 13.79
C ASP A 138 -15.43 -0.76 13.33
N GLY A 139 -14.76 -0.83 12.17
CA GLY A 139 -14.02 0.28 11.59
C GLY A 139 -12.59 0.44 12.13
N TYR A 140 -12.11 -0.57 12.85
CA TYR A 140 -10.76 -0.68 13.39
C TYR A 140 -10.01 -1.84 12.70
N LEU A 141 -8.68 -1.79 12.72
CA LEU A 141 -7.80 -2.85 12.23
C LEU A 141 -6.86 -3.26 13.35
N ASN A 142 -7.09 -4.41 13.97
CA ASN A 142 -6.09 -4.99 14.86
C ASN A 142 -4.88 -5.49 14.06
N TYR A 143 -3.79 -5.87 14.75
CA TYR A 143 -2.55 -6.29 14.08
C TYR A 143 -2.74 -7.47 13.11
N ASN A 144 -3.56 -8.46 13.46
CA ASN A 144 -3.79 -9.62 12.60
C ASN A 144 -4.57 -9.25 11.33
N GLU A 145 -5.53 -8.33 11.45
CA GLU A 145 -6.30 -7.79 10.33
C GLU A 145 -5.43 -6.93 9.42
N PHE A 146 -4.61 -6.05 10.00
CA PHE A 146 -3.60 -5.29 9.28
C PHE A 146 -2.68 -6.23 8.50
N ARG A 147 -2.11 -7.25 9.15
CA ARG A 147 -1.27 -8.25 8.48
C ARG A 147 -1.99 -8.95 7.32
N SER A 148 -3.25 -9.33 7.52
CA SER A 148 -4.06 -9.98 6.49
C SER A 148 -4.33 -9.07 5.29
N LEU A 149 -4.70 -7.80 5.52
CA LEU A 149 -4.87 -6.76 4.49
C LEU A 149 -3.65 -6.67 3.60
N ILE A 150 -2.49 -6.63 4.25
CA ILE A 150 -1.22 -6.40 3.63
C ILE A 150 -0.78 -7.63 2.80
N LEU A 151 -0.91 -8.85 3.34
CA LEU A 151 -0.57 -10.10 2.63
C LEU A 151 -1.49 -10.37 1.44
N ARG A 152 -2.75 -9.97 1.52
CA ARG A 152 -3.73 -10.12 0.45
C ARG A 152 -3.54 -9.08 -0.68
N GLY A 153 -2.58 -8.16 -0.55
CA GLY A 153 -2.21 -7.21 -1.60
C GLY A 153 -3.17 -6.04 -1.80
N ILE A 154 -4.20 -5.89 -0.96
CA ILE A 154 -5.19 -4.79 -1.09
C ILE A 154 -4.57 -3.44 -0.78
N GLY A 155 -3.48 -3.41 -0.01
CA GLY A 155 -2.70 -2.19 0.15
C GLY A 155 -2.27 -1.57 -1.18
N ARG A 156 -1.91 -2.39 -2.18
CA ARG A 156 -1.62 -1.90 -3.54
C ARG A 156 -2.86 -1.37 -4.23
N GLU A 157 -3.99 -2.06 -4.17
CA GLU A 157 -5.25 -1.58 -4.78
C GLU A 157 -5.74 -0.26 -4.18
N LEU A 158 -5.47 -0.03 -2.89
CA LEU A 158 -5.83 1.19 -2.19
C LEU A 158 -4.94 2.37 -2.62
N LEU A 159 -3.64 2.11 -2.79
CA LEU A 159 -2.62 3.13 -2.99
C LEU A 159 -2.31 3.40 -4.47
N CYS A 160 -2.54 2.43 -5.35
CA CYS A 160 -2.30 2.57 -6.79
C CYS A 160 -3.63 2.75 -7.51
N THR A 161 -3.75 3.80 -8.33
CA THR A 161 -4.86 3.93 -9.28
C THR A 161 -4.61 3.05 -10.51
N HIS A 162 -5.54 2.15 -10.82
CA HIS A 162 -5.52 1.38 -12.05
C HIS A 162 -5.63 2.32 -13.27
N ALA A 163 -4.59 2.39 -14.10
CA ALA A 163 -4.68 2.88 -15.48
C ALA A 163 -5.01 1.71 -16.41
#